data_AF-A0AAV1R3H8-F1
#
_entry.id   AF-A0AAV1R3H8-F1
#
_cell.length_a   1.000
_cell.length_b   1.000
_cell.length_c   1.000
_cell.angle_alpha   90.00
_cell.angle_beta   90.00
_cell.angle_gamma   90.00
#
_symmetry.space_group_name_H-M   'P 1'
#
loop_
_entity.id
_entity.type
_entity.pdbx_description
1 polymer ?
#
loop_
_entity_poly.entity_id
_entity_poly.type
_entity_poly.pdbx_seq_one_letter_code
_entity_poly.pdbx_strand_id
1 'polypeptide(L)'
;MCQPAQASNALPITALVMRVFTLILLLASLIVLAKDTATFKNLASRSEVTLRFKHIYAYRYMLSANVAYTFLQIPFAIHHVSVGKRVINNVSLLYFDFFGEKVILSLLATGVGAGLGATNDLKENLDQLDVFTTRIGYPILSEIRSKGDNFFNMGFVSASLLLMGFLCTVVSSIISSLALSKKE
;
A
#
# COMPACT_ATOMS: atom_id res chain seq x y z
N MET A 1 -37.03 18.20 -16.48
CA MET A 1 -37.47 17.03 -15.70
C MET A 1 -36.44 16.78 -14.61
N CYS A 2 -36.78 17.10 -13.37
CA CYS A 2 -35.95 16.84 -12.20
C CYS A 2 -35.90 15.35 -11.89
N GLN A 3 -34.73 14.85 -11.52
CA GLN A 3 -34.60 13.58 -10.83
C GLN A 3 -33.74 13.81 -9.57
N PRO A 4 -34.33 13.81 -8.36
CA PRO A 4 -33.57 13.94 -7.14
C PRO A 4 -33.01 12.55 -6.80
N ALA A 5 -31.75 12.29 -7.15
CA ALA A 5 -31.10 11.04 -6.74
C ALA A 5 -30.76 11.10 -5.24
N GLN A 6 -31.72 10.57 -4.45
CA GLN A 6 -31.70 10.04 -3.09
C GLN A 6 -30.39 10.23 -2.28
N ALA A 7 -30.42 11.16 -1.33
CA ALA A 7 -29.56 11.08 -0.14
C ALA A 7 -30.10 9.97 0.78
N SER A 8 -29.79 8.72 0.43
CA SER A 8 -30.15 7.53 1.21
C SER A 8 -29.03 7.18 2.19
N ASN A 9 -29.38 6.61 3.34
CA ASN A 9 -28.44 6.07 4.35
C ASN A 9 -27.44 5.03 3.79
N ALA A 10 -27.58 4.63 2.53
CA ALA A 10 -26.65 3.78 1.80
C ALA A 10 -25.26 4.41 1.59
N LEU A 11 -25.15 5.73 1.40
CA LEU A 11 -23.85 6.38 1.16
C LEU A 11 -22.83 6.22 2.31
N PRO A 12 -23.18 6.51 3.58
CA PRO A 12 -22.24 6.33 4.69
C PRO A 12 -21.90 4.85 4.93
N ILE A 13 -22.85 3.94 4.68
CA ILE A 13 -22.61 2.49 4.82
C ILE A 13 -21.65 2.00 3.75
N THR A 14 -21.82 2.41 2.48
CA THR A 14 -20.92 2.04 1.39
C THR A 14 -19.51 2.61 1.61
N ALA A 15 -19.40 3.86 2.04
CA ALA A 15 -18.11 4.47 2.37
C ALA A 15 -17.41 3.71 3.52
N LEU A 16 -18.17 3.26 4.52
CA LEU A 16 -17.65 2.44 5.62
C LEU A 16 -17.12 1.09 5.12
N VAL A 17 -17.91 0.37 4.32
CA VAL A 17 -17.51 -0.93 3.76
C VAL A 17 -16.23 -0.78 2.95
N MET A 18 -16.11 0.26 2.13
CA MET A 18 -14.91 0.54 1.34
C MET A 18 -13.69 0.81 2.24
N ARG A 19 -13.86 1.59 3.32
CA ARG A 19 -12.77 1.86 4.29
C ARG A 19 -12.30 0.59 5.00
N VAL A 20 -13.22 -0.27 5.44
CA VAL A 20 -12.87 -1.56 6.07
C VAL A 20 -12.17 -2.49 5.08
N PHE A 21 -12.69 -2.58 3.85
CA PHE A 21 -12.09 -3.40 2.81
C PHE A 21 -10.67 -2.93 2.47
N THR A 22 -10.46 -1.62 2.32
CA THR A 22 -9.14 -1.02 2.14
C THR A 22 -8.20 -1.37 3.30
N LEU A 23 -8.65 -1.28 4.55
CA LEU A 23 -7.85 -1.61 5.73
C LEU A 23 -7.37 -3.08 5.68
N ILE A 24 -8.24 -4.00 5.29
CA ILE A 24 -7.89 -5.42 5.12
C ILE A 24 -6.81 -5.60 4.06
N LEU A 25 -6.93 -4.92 2.91
CA LEU A 25 -5.91 -4.97 1.84
C LEU A 25 -4.56 -4.40 2.30
N LEU A 26 -4.55 -3.29 3.03
CA LEU A 26 -3.33 -2.70 3.57
C LEU A 26 -2.68 -3.58 4.64
N LEU A 27 -3.47 -4.18 5.53
CA LEU A 27 -2.96 -5.14 6.51
C LEU A 27 -2.39 -6.38 5.82
N ALA A 28 -3.05 -6.91 4.80
CA ALA A 28 -2.54 -8.03 4.02
C ALA A 28 -1.21 -7.65 3.34
N SER A 29 -1.14 -6.48 2.70
CA SER A 29 0.10 -5.92 2.14
C SER A 29 1.20 -5.78 3.19
N LEU A 30 0.87 -5.22 4.37
CA LEU A 30 1.82 -5.03 5.47
C LEU A 30 2.35 -6.37 6.00
N ILE A 31 1.49 -7.37 6.14
CA ILE A 31 1.87 -8.72 6.59
C ILE A 31 2.77 -9.39 5.55
N VAL A 32 2.43 -9.32 4.26
CA VAL A 32 3.27 -9.87 3.19
C VAL A 32 4.64 -9.21 3.20
N LEU A 33 4.69 -7.87 3.27
CA LEU A 33 5.94 -7.11 3.32
C LEU A 33 6.78 -7.37 4.58
N ALA A 34 6.13 -7.57 5.73
CA ALA A 34 6.81 -7.81 7.00
C ALA A 34 7.30 -9.25 7.15
N LYS A 35 6.56 -10.22 6.59
CA LYS A 35 6.95 -11.63 6.61
C LYS A 35 8.00 -11.96 5.57
N ASP A 36 7.93 -11.32 4.41
CA ASP A 36 8.85 -11.65 3.34
C ASP A 36 10.27 -11.15 3.69
N THR A 37 11.14 -12.14 3.89
CA THR A 37 12.53 -12.01 4.29
C THR A 37 13.30 -12.98 3.43
N ALA A 38 14.10 -12.47 2.50
CA ALA A 38 14.91 -13.34 1.68
C ALA A 38 16.26 -13.61 2.33
N THR A 39 16.51 -14.89 2.57
CA THR A 39 17.78 -15.37 3.07
C THR A 39 18.66 -15.72 1.88
N PHE A 40 19.72 -14.93 1.64
CA PHE A 40 20.71 -15.19 0.62
C PHE A 40 21.91 -15.89 1.26
N LYS A 41 22.50 -16.91 0.62
CA LYS A 41 23.77 -17.47 1.09
C LYS A 41 24.91 -16.61 0.54
N ASN A 42 25.78 -16.13 1.43
CA ASN A 42 26.94 -15.34 1.04
C ASN A 42 28.02 -16.27 0.44
N LEU A 43 28.65 -15.88 -0.68
CA LEU A 43 29.61 -16.75 -1.38
C LEU A 43 31.05 -16.61 -0.82
N ALA A 44 31.35 -15.56 -0.06
CA ALA A 44 32.69 -15.30 0.50
C ALA A 44 32.91 -15.92 1.90
N SER A 45 31.84 -16.30 2.57
CA SER A 45 31.86 -16.99 3.86
C SER A 45 30.57 -17.76 3.94
N ARG A 46 30.63 -18.99 4.46
CA ARG A 46 29.53 -19.94 4.64
C ARG A 46 28.46 -19.42 5.64
N SER A 47 28.11 -18.14 5.58
CA SER A 47 27.11 -17.46 6.38
C SER A 47 25.94 -17.03 5.51
N GLU A 48 24.74 -17.17 6.07
CA GLU A 48 23.51 -16.68 5.46
C GLU A 48 23.42 -15.17 5.65
N VAL A 49 23.41 -14.40 4.57
CA VAL A 49 23.05 -12.98 4.59
C VAL A 49 21.55 -12.86 4.36
N THR A 50 20.85 -12.56 5.43
CA THR A 50 19.42 -12.26 5.39
C THR A 50 19.21 -10.86 4.79
N LEU A 51 18.89 -10.76 3.49
CA LEU A 51 18.43 -9.50 2.92
C LEU A 51 16.96 -9.32 3.28
N ARG A 52 16.75 -8.53 4.33
CA ARG A 52 15.43 -7.99 4.65
C ARG A 52 15.16 -6.79 3.75
N PHE A 53 13.91 -6.61 3.34
CA PHE A 53 13.42 -5.37 2.70
C PHE A 53 13.79 -4.10 3.46
N LYS A 54 13.98 -4.22 4.79
CA LYS A 54 14.47 -3.15 5.66
C LYS A 54 15.83 -2.57 5.26
N HIS A 55 16.65 -3.25 4.47
CA HIS A 55 17.94 -2.72 4.02
C HIS A 55 17.86 -1.84 2.77
N ILE A 56 16.72 -1.85 2.06
CA ILE A 56 16.50 -1.05 0.86
C ILE A 56 15.65 0.17 1.24
N TYR A 57 16.17 1.36 1.00
CA TYR A 57 15.51 2.63 1.38
C TYR A 57 14.07 2.75 0.84
N ALA A 58 13.84 2.33 -0.40
CA ALA A 58 12.52 2.40 -1.03
C ALA A 58 11.48 1.48 -0.37
N TYR A 59 11.85 0.25 0.01
CA TYR A 59 10.94 -0.65 0.73
C TYR A 59 10.69 -0.19 2.18
N ARG A 60 11.68 0.42 2.84
CA ARG A 60 11.45 1.09 4.15
C ARG A 60 10.45 2.23 4.02
N TYR A 61 10.54 3.00 2.93
CA TYR A 61 9.60 4.08 2.66
C TYR A 61 8.19 3.53 2.40
N MET A 62 8.03 2.50 1.55
CA MET A 62 6.74 1.82 1.33
C MET A 62 6.15 1.27 2.64
N LEU A 63 6.98 0.64 3.48
CA LEU A 63 6.58 0.14 4.80
C LEU A 63 6.10 1.29 5.70
N SER A 64 6.85 2.40 5.74
CA SER A 64 6.49 3.57 6.56
C SER A 64 5.19 4.22 6.09
N ALA A 65 4.95 4.31 4.78
CA ALA A 65 3.72 4.84 4.22
C ALA A 65 2.52 3.94 4.57
N ASN A 66 2.67 2.62 4.47
CA ASN A 66 1.63 1.65 4.85
C ASN A 66 1.31 1.70 6.35
N VAL A 67 2.34 1.75 7.21
CA VAL A 67 2.15 1.87 8.67
C VAL A 67 1.50 3.21 9.04
N ALA A 68 1.91 4.32 8.43
CA ALA A 68 1.31 5.62 8.66
C ALA A 68 -0.18 5.63 8.30
N TYR A 69 -0.54 5.00 7.16
CA TYR A 69 -1.93 4.82 6.76
C TYR A 69 -2.73 4.02 7.80
N THR A 70 -2.21 2.86 8.19
CA THR A 70 -2.88 1.96 9.15
C THR A 70 -3.08 2.65 10.50
N PHE A 71 -2.08 3.38 10.98
CA PHE A 71 -2.14 4.09 12.26
C PHE A 71 -3.17 5.23 12.24
N LEU A 72 -3.30 5.94 11.12
CA LEU A 72 -4.29 7.02 11.00
C LEU A 72 -5.71 6.50 10.77
N GLN A 73 -5.86 5.35 10.11
CA GLN A 73 -7.17 4.78 9.80
C GLN A 73 -7.85 4.14 11.01
N ILE A 74 -7.10 3.55 11.94
CA ILE A 74 -7.62 2.92 13.18
C ILE A 74 -8.46 3.89 14.05
N PRO A 75 -7.96 5.08 14.46
CA PRO A 75 -8.75 6.00 15.27
C PRO A 75 -9.98 6.50 14.51
N PHE A 76 -9.90 6.61 13.18
CA PHE A 76 -11.04 6.97 12.36
C PHE A 76 -12.12 5.89 12.35
N ALA A 77 -11.72 4.61 12.25
CA ALA A 77 -12.62 3.47 12.36
C ALA A 77 -13.26 3.37 13.75
N ILE A 78 -12.47 3.56 14.81
CA ILE A 78 -12.96 3.53 16.21
C ILE A 78 -13.93 4.68 16.47
N HIS A 79 -13.59 5.90 16.05
CA HIS A 79 -14.45 7.07 16.19
C HIS A 79 -15.77 6.86 15.45
N HIS A 80 -15.72 6.31 14.23
CA HIS A 80 -16.91 6.02 13.45
C HIS A 80 -17.82 4.95 14.11
N VAL A 81 -17.25 3.88 14.67
CA VAL A 81 -18.02 2.81 15.35
C VAL A 81 -18.57 3.27 16.69
N SER A 82 -17.79 4.05 17.45
CA SER A 82 -18.15 4.48 18.82
C SER A 82 -19.26 5.53 18.84
N VAL A 83 -19.35 6.37 17.81
CA VAL A 83 -20.28 7.50 17.83
C VAL A 83 -21.72 7.10 17.48
N GLY A 84 -21.96 6.01 16.75
CA GLY A 84 -23.23 5.24 16.67
C GLY A 84 -24.56 5.95 16.36
N LYS A 85 -24.64 7.28 16.35
CA LYS A 85 -25.90 8.05 16.31
C LYS A 85 -25.64 9.50 15.89
N ARG A 86 -26.07 9.84 14.67
CA ARG A 86 -26.41 11.19 14.16
C ARG A 86 -25.53 12.39 14.63
N VAL A 87 -24.20 12.26 14.66
CA VAL A 87 -23.29 13.40 14.91
C VAL A 87 -22.55 13.81 13.63
N ILE A 88 -23.29 14.14 12.57
CA ILE A 88 -22.78 15.11 11.60
C ILE A 88 -23.44 16.44 11.95
N ASN A 89 -22.94 17.09 13.00
CA ASN A 89 -23.24 18.50 13.29
C ASN A 89 -21.98 19.36 13.45
N ASN A 90 -20.78 18.75 13.40
CA ASN A 90 -19.52 19.48 13.38
C ASN A 90 -18.92 19.42 11.98
N VAL A 91 -19.31 20.39 11.16
CA VAL A 91 -18.81 20.64 9.80
C VAL A 91 -17.27 20.60 9.73
N SER A 92 -16.58 21.09 10.77
CA SER A 92 -15.11 21.14 10.86
C SER A 92 -14.41 19.77 10.85
N LEU A 93 -14.95 18.75 11.54
CA LEU A 93 -14.33 17.41 11.58
C LEU A 93 -14.44 16.71 10.22
N LEU A 94 -15.52 16.99 9.48
CA LEU A 94 -15.76 16.45 8.15
C LEU A 94 -14.75 17.00 7.13
N TYR A 95 -14.43 18.30 7.20
CA TYR A 95 -13.38 18.91 6.39
C TYR A 95 -11.98 18.34 6.72
N PHE A 96 -11.69 18.09 8.00
CA PHE A 96 -10.43 17.48 8.40
C PHE A 96 -10.28 16.03 7.89
N ASP A 97 -11.35 15.23 7.94
CA ASP A 97 -11.36 13.87 7.35
C ASP A 97 -11.08 13.92 5.84
N PHE A 98 -11.76 14.84 5.14
CA PHE A 98 -11.62 14.98 3.70
C PHE A 98 -10.22 15.45 3.26
N PHE A 99 -9.61 16.37 4.02
CA PHE A 99 -8.25 16.84 3.75
C PHE A 99 -7.20 15.78 4.14
N GLY A 100 -7.38 15.13 5.29
CA GLY A 100 -6.53 14.03 5.75
C GLY A 100 -6.51 12.89 4.75
N GLU A 101 -7.68 12.49 4.23
CA GLU A 101 -7.80 11.43 3.22
C GLU A 101 -6.97 11.73 1.96
N LYS A 102 -6.87 13.00 1.52
CA LYS A 102 -6.04 13.41 0.37
C LYS A 102 -4.54 13.33 0.64
N VAL A 103 -4.09 13.84 1.80
CA VAL A 103 -2.67 13.81 2.18
C VAL A 103 -2.18 12.37 2.26
N ILE A 104 -2.99 11.50 2.87
CA ILE A 104 -2.71 10.08 2.99
C ILE A 104 -2.72 9.39 1.62
N LEU A 105 -3.65 9.75 0.73
CA LEU A 105 -3.69 9.26 -0.65
C LEU A 105 -2.35 9.54 -1.36
N SER A 106 -1.85 10.76 -1.25
CA SER A 106 -0.57 11.16 -1.83
C SER A 106 0.60 10.36 -1.24
N LEU A 107 0.62 10.17 0.08
CA LEU A 107 1.66 9.36 0.75
C LEU A 107 1.61 7.88 0.32
N LEU A 108 0.41 7.34 0.13
CA LEU A 108 0.23 5.96 -0.30
C LEU A 108 0.62 5.79 -1.77
N ALA A 109 0.28 6.74 -2.64
CA ALA A 109 0.68 6.76 -4.04
C ALA A 109 2.21 6.76 -4.20
N THR A 110 2.92 7.61 -3.44
CA THR A 110 4.38 7.64 -3.46
C THR A 110 4.98 6.37 -2.86
N GLY A 111 4.38 5.81 -1.80
CA GLY A 111 4.79 4.55 -1.19
C GLY A 111 4.69 3.37 -2.16
N VAL A 112 3.57 3.26 -2.89
CA VAL A 112 3.36 2.27 -3.95
C VAL A 112 4.36 2.46 -5.09
N GLY A 113 4.52 3.70 -5.56
CA GLY A 113 5.46 4.04 -6.64
C GLY A 113 6.90 3.67 -6.28
N ALA A 114 7.34 4.00 -5.06
CA ALA A 114 8.66 3.63 -4.57
C ALA A 114 8.84 2.11 -4.44
N GLY A 115 7.82 1.40 -3.97
CA GLY A 115 7.82 -0.06 -3.86
C GLY A 115 7.93 -0.76 -5.22
N LEU A 116 7.04 -0.41 -6.16
CA LEU A 116 7.03 -0.98 -7.51
C LEU A 116 8.30 -0.60 -8.28
N GLY A 117 8.70 0.67 -8.23
CA GLY A 117 9.93 1.15 -8.89
C GLY A 117 11.16 0.40 -8.36
N ALA A 118 11.32 0.31 -7.05
CA ALA A 118 12.45 -0.42 -6.48
C ALA A 118 12.41 -1.93 -6.77
N THR A 119 11.22 -2.55 -6.87
CA THR A 119 11.10 -3.96 -7.23
C THR A 119 11.57 -4.20 -8.66
N ASN A 120 11.10 -3.39 -9.60
CA ASN A 120 11.43 -3.51 -11.01
C ASN A 120 12.90 -3.16 -11.28
N ASP A 121 13.39 -2.07 -10.70
CA ASP A 121 14.79 -1.62 -10.87
C ASP A 121 15.78 -2.66 -10.34
N LEU A 122 15.50 -3.28 -9.18
CA LEU A 122 16.39 -4.33 -8.65
C LEU A 122 16.34 -5.59 -9.51
N LYS A 123 15.15 -5.99 -9.97
CA LYS A 123 14.98 -7.18 -10.83
C LYS A 123 15.72 -6.99 -12.15
N GLU A 124 15.52 -5.87 -12.83
CA GLU A 124 16.19 -5.58 -14.11
C GLU A 124 17.71 -5.50 -13.97
N ASN A 125 18.21 -4.82 -12.93
CA ASN A 125 19.65 -4.75 -12.68
C ASN A 125 20.26 -6.13 -12.42
N LEU A 126 19.59 -6.99 -11.65
CA LEU A 126 20.05 -8.36 -11.42
C LEU A 126 20.02 -9.20 -12.69
N ASP A 127 19.00 -9.03 -13.52
CA ASP A 127 18.85 -9.72 -14.80
C ASP A 127 19.96 -9.35 -15.79
N GLN A 128 20.29 -8.05 -15.89
CA GLN A 128 21.39 -7.57 -16.73
C GLN A 128 22.76 -8.10 -16.24
N LEU A 129 22.97 -8.10 -14.92
CA LEU A 129 24.22 -8.57 -14.32
C LEU A 129 24.40 -10.09 -14.47
N ASP A 130 23.30 -10.86 -14.39
CA ASP A 130 23.28 -12.31 -14.64
C ASP A 130 23.64 -12.63 -16.10
N VAL A 131 23.09 -11.91 -17.07
CA VAL A 131 23.45 -12.06 -18.49
C VAL A 131 24.93 -11.74 -18.71
N PHE A 132 25.44 -10.65 -18.12
CA PHE A 132 26.84 -10.27 -18.24
C PHE A 132 27.78 -11.30 -17.61
N THR A 133 27.48 -11.77 -16.40
CA THR A 133 28.32 -12.75 -15.69
C THR A 133 28.29 -14.14 -16.35
N THR A 134 27.15 -14.52 -16.92
CA THR A 134 27.02 -15.74 -17.75
C THR A 134 27.85 -15.63 -19.03
N ARG A 135 27.91 -14.45 -19.68
CA ARG A 135 28.73 -14.22 -20.88
C ARG A 135 30.23 -14.37 -20.62
N ILE A 136 30.71 -14.00 -19.44
CA ILE A 136 32.12 -14.14 -19.03
C ILE A 136 32.44 -15.50 -18.38
N GLY A 137 31.48 -16.44 -18.36
CA GLY A 137 31.69 -17.82 -17.90
C GLY A 137 31.56 -18.05 -16.39
N TYR A 138 31.02 -17.09 -15.63
CA TYR A 138 30.84 -17.18 -14.18
C TYR A 138 29.35 -17.09 -13.78
N PRO A 139 28.60 -18.21 -13.72
CA PRO A 139 27.15 -18.21 -13.47
C PRO A 139 26.76 -18.00 -11.99
N ILE A 140 27.55 -17.25 -11.23
CA ILE A 140 27.36 -17.06 -9.78
C ILE A 140 26.05 -16.32 -9.45
N LEU A 141 25.67 -15.35 -10.30
CA LEU A 141 24.44 -14.57 -10.12
C LEU A 141 23.17 -15.36 -10.36
N SER A 142 23.21 -16.45 -11.13
CA SER A 142 22.04 -17.27 -11.44
C SER A 142 21.41 -17.91 -10.19
N GLU A 143 22.23 -18.32 -9.21
CA GLU A 143 21.74 -18.88 -7.94
C GLU A 143 21.12 -17.79 -7.05
N ILE A 144 21.71 -16.59 -7.05
CA ILE A 144 21.18 -15.42 -6.32
C ILE A 144 19.86 -14.97 -6.94
N ARG A 145 19.79 -14.93 -8.28
CA ARG A 145 18.61 -14.58 -9.06
C ARG A 145 17.47 -15.58 -8.82
N SER A 146 17.77 -16.88 -8.89
CA SER A 146 16.80 -17.94 -8.59
C SER A 146 16.19 -17.78 -7.19
N LYS A 147 17.00 -17.45 -6.17
CA LYS A 147 16.50 -17.24 -4.81
C LYS A 147 15.80 -15.90 -4.63
N GLY A 148 16.24 -14.87 -5.37
CA GLY A 148 15.69 -13.53 -5.34
C GLY A 148 14.32 -13.42 -6.03
N ASP A 149 14.01 -14.26 -7.02
CA ASP A 149 12.75 -14.12 -7.77
C ASP A 149 11.51 -14.27 -6.87
N ASN A 150 11.53 -15.19 -5.90
CA ASN A 150 10.43 -15.32 -4.93
C ASN A 150 10.26 -14.07 -4.06
N PHE A 151 11.36 -13.43 -3.69
CA PHE A 151 11.37 -12.19 -2.89
C PHE A 151 10.83 -11.01 -3.68
N PHE A 152 11.29 -10.82 -4.91
CA PHE A 152 10.76 -9.75 -5.77
C PHE A 152 9.29 -9.98 -6.10
N ASN A 153 8.88 -11.24 -6.29
CA ASN A 153 7.48 -11.58 -6.51
C ASN A 153 6.61 -11.24 -5.28
N MET A 154 7.05 -11.57 -4.06
CA MET A 154 6.30 -11.16 -2.87
C MET A 154 6.30 -9.64 -2.64
N GLY A 155 7.41 -8.94 -2.93
CA GLY A 155 7.48 -7.48 -2.95
C GLY A 155 6.48 -6.86 -3.93
N PHE A 156 6.40 -7.41 -5.15
CA PHE A 156 5.45 -7.02 -6.18
C PHE A 156 4.00 -7.30 -5.78
N VAL A 157 3.71 -8.46 -5.21
CA VAL A 157 2.39 -8.83 -4.68
C VAL A 157 1.97 -7.86 -3.57
N SER A 158 2.87 -7.57 -2.63
CA SER A 158 2.62 -6.59 -1.57
C SER A 158 2.31 -5.20 -2.12
N ALA A 159 3.10 -4.71 -3.08
CA ALA A 159 2.91 -3.41 -3.70
C ALA A 159 1.60 -3.34 -4.52
N SER A 160 1.21 -4.44 -5.17
CA SER A 160 -0.05 -4.57 -5.90
C SER A 160 -1.26 -4.53 -4.98
N LEU A 161 -1.21 -5.22 -3.83
CA LEU A 161 -2.24 -5.14 -2.79
C LEU A 161 -2.37 -3.71 -2.24
N LEU A 162 -1.24 -3.04 -2.04
CA LEU A 162 -1.18 -1.64 -1.60
C LEU A 162 -1.82 -0.69 -2.64
N LEU A 163 -1.51 -0.90 -3.92
CA LEU A 163 -2.11 -0.16 -5.03
C LEU A 163 -3.63 -0.36 -5.09
N MET A 164 -4.10 -1.59 -4.91
CA MET A 164 -5.53 -1.89 -4.90
C MET A 164 -6.25 -1.17 -3.74
N GLY A 165 -5.65 -1.16 -2.54
CA GLY A 165 -6.15 -0.39 -1.39
C GLY A 165 -6.17 1.12 -1.66
N PHE A 166 -5.14 1.64 -2.32
CA PHE A 166 -5.09 3.03 -2.77
C PHE A 166 -6.25 3.37 -3.72
N LEU A 167 -6.47 2.58 -4.77
CA LEU A 167 -7.54 2.81 -5.74
C LEU A 167 -8.93 2.75 -5.09
N CYS A 168 -9.14 1.80 -4.16
CA CYS A 168 -10.36 1.72 -3.38
C CYS A 168 -10.61 3.00 -2.57
N THR A 169 -9.56 3.57 -1.97
CA THR A 169 -9.63 4.84 -1.25
C THR A 169 -9.93 6.02 -2.17
N VAL A 170 -9.32 6.08 -3.36
CA VAL A 170 -9.60 7.12 -4.37
C VAL A 170 -11.08 7.13 -4.72
N VAL A 171 -11.65 5.96 -5.03
CA VAL A 171 -13.07 5.82 -5.39
C VAL A 171 -13.96 6.25 -4.23
N SER A 172 -13.64 5.82 -3.01
CA SER A 172 -14.36 6.22 -1.79
C SER A 172 -14.33 7.74 -1.58
N SER A 173 -13.17 8.38 -1.77
CA SER A 173 -13.00 9.82 -1.63
C SER A 173 -13.84 10.61 -2.64
N ILE A 174 -13.90 10.16 -3.90
CA ILE A 174 -14.71 10.78 -4.94
C ILE A 174 -16.20 10.70 -4.60
N ILE A 175 -16.68 9.52 -4.18
CA ILE A 175 -18.08 9.32 -3.77
C ILE A 175 -18.43 10.23 -2.59
N SER A 176 -17.54 10.33 -1.60
CA SER A 176 -17.71 11.20 -0.43
C SER A 176 -17.76 12.68 -0.82
N SER A 177 -16.89 13.12 -1.75
CA SER A 177 -16.87 14.50 -2.27
C SER A 177 -18.16 14.86 -3.01
N LEU A 178 -18.66 13.97 -3.86
CA LEU A 178 -19.90 14.19 -4.61
C LEU A 178 -21.12 14.26 -3.69
N ALA A 179 -21.12 13.51 -2.60
CA ALA A 179 -22.14 13.56 -1.56
C ALA A 179 -22.17 14.91 -0.84
N LEU A 180 -21.00 15.49 -0.59
CA LEU A 180 -20.84 16.76 0.12
C LEU A 180 -21.29 17.93 -0.75
N SER A 181 -20.85 17.97 -2.01
CA SER A 181 -21.18 19.03 -2.97
C SER A 181 -22.68 19.16 -3.24
N LYS A 182 -23.47 18.13 -2.94
CA LYS A 182 -24.93 18.10 -3.14
C LYS A 182 -25.71 18.62 -1.91
N LYS A 183 -25.01 18.88 -0.80
CA LYS A 183 -25.57 19.44 0.45
C LYS A 183 -25.32 20.94 0.62
N GLU A 184 -24.42 21.52 -0.18
CA GLU A 184 -24.34 22.96 -0.44
C GLU A 184 -25.38 23.38 -1.48
#